data_AF-A0A9C9Y5Q9-F1
#
_entry.id   AF-A0A9C9Y5Q9-F1
#
_cell.length_a   1.000
_cell.length_b   1.000
_cell.length_c   1.000
_cell.angle_alpha   90.00
_cell.angle_beta   90.00
_cell.angle_gamma   90.00
#
_symmetry.space_group_name_H-M   'P 1'
#
loop_
_entity.id
_entity.type
_entity.pdbx_description
1 polymer ?
#
loop_
_entity_poly.entity_id
_entity_poly.type
_entity_poly.pdbx_seq_one_letter_code
_entity_poly.pdbx_strand_id
1 'polypeptide(L)'
;MEILALFFFSSSISLFVAYLFLFFKVKISLHTLALGLFTAFLGIMSYYFKIKLLFLIASLFLLSGYIAHVRLKLGAHTNLEVYLGFLLGIIIEMVCFTLLF
;
A
#
# COMPACT_ATOMS: atom_id res chain seq x y z
N MET A 1 -8.08 -12.22 14.38
CA MET A 1 -7.14 -13.15 13.70
C MET A 1 -7.27 -13.01 12.18
N GLU A 2 -8.48 -13.06 11.63
CA GLU A 2 -8.71 -13.11 10.17
C GLU A 2 -8.16 -11.92 9.38
N ILE A 3 -8.40 -10.68 9.82
CA ILE A 3 -7.96 -9.50 9.05
C ILE A 3 -6.44 -9.33 9.08
N LEU A 4 -5.78 -9.74 10.18
CA LEU A 4 -4.31 -9.73 10.24
C LEU A 4 -3.73 -10.79 9.28
N ALA A 5 -4.36 -11.96 9.18
CA ALA A 5 -3.99 -12.97 8.19
C ALA A 5 -4.19 -12.44 6.75
N LEU A 6 -5.28 -11.70 6.52
CA LEU A 6 -5.58 -11.06 5.23
C LEU A 6 -4.54 -10.01 4.85
N PHE A 7 -4.05 -9.22 5.81
CA PHE A 7 -2.94 -8.28 5.61
C PHE A 7 -1.65 -8.98 5.19
N PHE A 8 -1.26 -10.04 5.90
CA PHE A 8 -0.04 -10.79 5.55
C PHE A 8 -0.17 -11.47 4.19
N PHE A 9 -1.34 -12.00 3.86
CA PHE A 9 -1.61 -12.61 2.56
C PHE A 9 -1.54 -11.57 1.43
N SER A 10 -2.22 -10.44 1.58
CA SER A 10 -2.17 -9.32 0.65
C SER A 10 -0.76 -8.76 0.48
N SER A 11 0.03 -8.69 1.56
CA SER A 11 1.44 -8.24 1.49
C SER A 11 2.30 -9.16 0.63
N SER A 12 2.09 -10.48 0.73
CA SER A 12 2.81 -11.47 -0.06
C SER A 12 2.44 -11.38 -1.54
N ILE A 13 1.15 -11.19 -1.84
CA ILE A 13 0.66 -10.94 -3.20
C ILE A 13 1.20 -9.62 -3.75
N SER A 14 1.26 -8.56 -2.94
CA SER A 14 1.77 -7.27 -3.35
C SER A 14 3.26 -7.33 -3.70
N LEU A 15 4.05 -8.09 -2.94
CA LEU A 15 5.45 -8.40 -3.26
C LEU A 15 5.58 -9.21 -4.55
N PHE A 16 4.73 -10.22 -4.74
CA PHE A 16 4.72 -11.02 -5.97
C PHE A 16 4.37 -10.18 -7.21
N VAL A 17 3.36 -9.31 -7.12
CA VAL A 17 3.00 -8.36 -8.18
C VAL A 17 4.10 -7.35 -8.43
N ALA A 18 4.73 -6.80 -7.38
CA ALA A 18 5.87 -5.89 -7.52
C ALA A 18 7.05 -6.57 -8.23
N TYR A 19 7.31 -7.85 -7.94
CA TYR A 19 8.31 -8.65 -8.65
C TYR A 19 7.94 -8.86 -10.12
N LEU A 20 6.66 -9.10 -10.42
CA LEU A 20 6.18 -9.24 -11.80
C LEU A 20 6.38 -7.95 -12.62
N PHE A 21 6.13 -6.78 -12.01
CA PHE A 21 6.38 -5.48 -12.65
C PHE A 21 7.86 -5.22 -12.99
N LEU A 22 8.78 -5.89 -12.28
CA LEU A 22 10.21 -5.80 -12.55
C LEU A 22 10.56 -6.37 -13.94
N PHE A 23 9.84 -7.40 -14.42
CA PHE A 23 9.97 -7.91 -15.79
C PHE A 23 9.56 -6.89 -16.85
N PHE A 24 8.64 -5.99 -16.52
CA PHE A 24 8.18 -4.90 -17.39
C PHE A 24 9.07 -3.65 -17.33
N LYS A 25 10.27 -3.76 -16.71
CA LYS A 25 11.22 -2.64 -16.49
C LYS A 25 10.68 -1.49 -15.64
N VAL A 26 9.56 -1.68 -14.94
CA VAL A 26 8.98 -0.68 -14.02
C VAL A 26 9.46 -1.00 -12.61
N LYS A 27 10.31 -0.16 -12.04
CA LYS A 27 10.84 -0.35 -10.69
C LYS A 27 9.90 0.27 -9.68
N ILE A 28 8.88 -0.47 -9.26
CA ILE A 28 7.96 -0.01 -8.22
C ILE A 28 8.71 0.17 -6.90
N SER A 29 8.47 1.28 -6.21
CA SER A 29 9.03 1.50 -4.88
C SER A 29 8.32 0.64 -3.84
N LEU A 30 9.03 -0.34 -3.29
CA LEU A 30 8.52 -1.19 -2.20
C LEU A 30 8.11 -0.38 -0.95
N HIS A 31 8.74 0.76 -0.72
CA HIS A 31 8.40 1.61 0.43
C HIS A 31 7.02 2.26 0.27
N THR A 32 6.70 2.77 -0.91
CA THR A 32 5.38 3.40 -1.13
C THR A 32 4.29 2.35 -1.27
N LEU A 33 4.61 1.16 -1.78
CA LEU A 33 3.73 0.01 -1.78
C LEU A 33 3.38 -0.45 -0.35
N ALA A 34 4.36 -0.59 0.53
CA ALA A 34 4.12 -0.94 1.92
C ALA A 34 3.27 0.12 2.67
N LEU A 35 3.53 1.40 2.40
CA LEU A 35 2.71 2.49 2.95
C LEU A 35 1.26 2.45 2.45
N GLY A 36 1.06 2.20 1.15
CA GLY A 36 -0.27 2.04 0.57
C GLY A 36 -1.03 0.87 1.18
N LEU A 37 -0.39 -0.29 1.25
CA LEU A 37 -0.95 -1.50 1.86
C LEU A 37 -1.35 -1.26 3.33
N PHE A 38 -0.46 -0.64 4.11
CA PHE A 38 -0.72 -0.36 5.52
C PHE A 38 -1.82 0.71 5.72
N THR A 39 -1.91 1.73 4.85
CA THR A 39 -3.03 2.68 4.89
C THR A 39 -4.37 2.03 4.60
N ALA A 40 -4.44 1.12 3.63
CA ALA A 40 -5.65 0.38 3.30
C ALA A 40 -6.06 -0.57 4.43
N PHE A 41 -5.10 -1.29 5.00
CA PHE A 41 -5.31 -2.16 6.16
C PHE A 41 -5.92 -1.40 7.35
N LEU A 42 -5.37 -0.22 7.69
CA LEU A 42 -5.92 0.62 8.77
C LEU A 42 -7.33 1.11 8.44
N GLY A 43 -7.63 1.41 7.18
CA GLY A 43 -8.97 1.74 6.71
C GLY A 43 -9.98 0.61 6.91
N ILE A 44 -9.61 -0.62 6.52
CA ILE A 44 -10.42 -1.82 6.69
C ILE A 44 -10.63 -2.14 8.18
N MET A 45 -9.58 -2.03 8.99
CA MET A 45 -9.66 -2.12 10.46
C MET A 45 -10.66 -1.12 11.05
N SER A 46 -10.59 0.13 10.60
CA SER A 46 -11.51 1.20 11.04
C SER A 46 -12.96 0.86 10.72
N TYR A 47 -13.22 0.34 9.53
CA TYR A 47 -14.56 -0.07 9.09
C TYR A 47 -15.07 -1.28 9.87
N TYR A 48 -14.27 -2.35 9.97
CA TYR A 48 -14.68 -3.62 10.56
C TYR A 48 -14.94 -3.51 12.07
N PHE A 49 -14.06 -2.86 12.81
CA PHE A 49 -14.20 -2.71 14.27
C PHE A 49 -15.01 -1.47 14.68
N LYS A 50 -15.48 -0.65 13.72
CA LYS A 50 -16.16 0.64 13.95
C LYS A 50 -15.35 1.61 14.84
N ILE A 51 -14.02 1.50 14.81
CA ILE A 51 -13.12 2.37 15.56
C ILE A 51 -12.78 3.58 14.68
N LYS A 52 -12.80 4.78 15.26
CA LYS A 52 -12.38 6.01 14.56
C LYS A 52 -10.87 6.08 14.45
N LEU A 53 -10.31 5.52 13.38
CA LEU A 53 -8.88 5.59 13.04
C LEU A 53 -8.54 6.71 12.04
N LEU A 54 -9.51 7.57 11.72
CA LEU A 54 -9.36 8.61 10.69
C LEU A 54 -8.11 9.49 10.88
N PHE A 55 -7.80 9.87 12.13
CA PHE A 55 -6.63 10.69 12.44
C PHE A 55 -5.31 9.95 12.12
N LEU A 56 -5.25 8.65 12.42
CA LEU A 56 -4.07 7.82 12.15
C LEU A 56 -3.89 7.63 10.63
N ILE A 57 -4.99 7.35 9.90
CA ILE A 57 -4.98 7.19 8.45
C ILE A 57 -4.55 8.50 7.78
N ALA A 58 -5.08 9.64 8.21
CA ALA A 58 -4.71 10.96 7.69
C ALA A 58 -3.23 11.28 7.93
N SER A 59 -2.71 10.99 9.12
CA SER A 59 -1.28 11.16 9.43
C SER A 59 -0.41 10.28 8.53
N LEU A 60 -0.80 9.03 8.28
CA LEU A 60 -0.07 8.14 7.40
C LEU A 60 -0.11 8.58 5.93
N PHE A 61 -1.24 9.14 5.49
CA PHE A 61 -1.37 9.66 4.14
C PHE A 61 -0.47 10.88 3.91
N LEU A 62 -0.32 11.75 4.92
CA LEU A 62 0.65 12.86 4.86
C LEU A 62 2.10 12.36 4.85
N LEU A 63 2.41 11.36 5.69
CA LEU A 63 3.73 10.72 5.72
C LEU A 63 4.05 10.03 4.39
N SER A 64 3.09 9.35 3.77
CA SER A 64 3.29 8.70 2.48
C SER A 64 3.57 9.71 1.36
N GLY A 65 2.89 10.86 1.38
CA GLY A 65 3.18 11.99 0.49
C GLY A 65 4.60 12.54 0.67
N TYR A 66 5.05 12.69 1.93
CA TYR A 66 6.42 13.16 2.21
C TYR A 66 7.48 12.15 1.76
N ILE A 67 7.27 10.86 2.04
CA ILE A 67 8.19 9.78 1.62
C ILE A 67 8.24 9.67 0.09
N ALA A 68 7.11 9.82 -0.58
CA ALA A 68 7.04 9.86 -2.05
C ALA A 68 7.87 11.04 -2.60
N HIS A 69 7.76 12.23 -2.00
CA HIS A 69 8.53 13.41 -2.41
C HIS A 69 10.05 13.20 -2.25
N VAL A 70 10.49 12.62 -1.14
CA VAL A 70 11.92 12.34 -0.91
C VAL A 70 12.43 11.30 -1.90
N ARG A 71 11.67 10.23 -2.17
CA ARG A 71 12.05 9.17 -3.12
C ARG A 71 12.17 9.71 -4.55
N LEU A 72 11.34 10.67 -4.91
CA LEU A 72 11.43 11.41 -6.16
C LEU A 72 12.67 12.29 -6.25
N LYS A 73 12.95 13.04 -5.18
CA LYS A 73 14.11 13.93 -5.11
C LYS A 73 15.45 13.17 -5.15
N LEU A 74 15.47 11.90 -4.73
CA LEU A 74 16.62 11.01 -4.84
C LEU A 74 16.87 10.48 -6.26
N GLY A 75 16.01 10.77 -7.24
CA GLY A 75 16.24 10.45 -8.66
C GLY A 75 16.28 8.96 -9.02
N ALA A 76 16.04 8.07 -8.06
CA ALA A 76 16.10 6.62 -8.25
C ALA A 76 14.83 6.03 -8.90
N HIS A 77 13.72 6.78 -8.91
CA HIS A 77 12.42 6.34 -9.45
C HIS A 77 11.68 7.50 -10.13
N THR A 78 10.83 7.18 -11.10
CA THR A 78 9.93 8.15 -11.76
C THR A 78 8.66 8.39 -10.94
N ASN A 79 7.99 9.55 -11.13
CA ASN A 79 6.72 9.89 -10.45
C ASN A 79 5.67 8.80 -10.63
N LEU A 80 5.63 8.18 -11.81
CA LEU A 80 4.72 7.09 -12.13
C LEU A 80 4.96 5.86 -11.25
N GLU A 81 6.21 5.43 -11.05
CA GLU A 81 6.55 4.23 -10.27
C GLU A 81 6.18 4.35 -8.79
N VAL A 82 6.38 5.53 -8.22
CA VAL A 82 6.09 5.82 -6.81
C VAL A 82 4.58 5.81 -6.56
N TYR A 83 3.81 6.46 -7.45
CA TYR A 83 2.36 6.55 -7.36
C TYR A 83 1.68 5.21 -7.66
N LEU A 84 2.19 4.47 -8.66
CA LEU A 84 1.75 3.11 -8.98
C LEU A 84 1.95 2.17 -7.80
N GLY A 85 3.10 2.23 -7.10
CA GLY A 85 3.34 1.41 -5.92
C GLY A 85 2.32 1.64 -4.82
N PHE A 86 2.04 2.90 -4.50
CA PHE A 86 1.05 3.25 -3.49
C PHE A 86 -0.37 2.80 -3.86
N LEU A 87 -0.80 3.05 -5.11
CA LEU A 87 -2.11 2.61 -5.59
C LEU A 87 -2.23 1.09 -5.61
N LEU A 88 -1.21 0.37 -6.09
CA LEU A 88 -1.20 -1.09 -6.14
C LEU A 88 -1.35 -1.69 -4.75
N GLY A 89 -0.65 -1.15 -3.75
CA GLY A 89 -0.80 -1.56 -2.35
C GLY A 89 -2.26 -1.44 -1.88
N ILE A 90 -2.90 -0.29 -2.13
CA ILE A 90 -4.30 -0.08 -1.73
C ILE A 90 -5.25 -1.02 -2.46
N ILE A 91 -5.09 -1.16 -3.78
CA ILE A 91 -5.97 -2.00 -4.61
C ILE A 91 -5.88 -3.47 -4.18
N ILE A 92 -4.67 -3.99 -3.94
CA ILE A 92 -4.48 -5.38 -3.57
C ILE A 92 -5.14 -5.70 -2.24
N GLU A 93 -4.94 -4.84 -1.22
CA GLU A 93 -5.57 -5.03 0.09
C GLU A 93 -7.11 -4.96 -0.02
N MET A 94 -7.64 -3.99 -0.78
CA MET A 94 -9.09 -3.82 -0.98
C MET A 94 -9.72 -5.00 -1.74
N VAL A 95 -9.07 -5.47 -2.81
CA VAL A 95 -9.53 -6.62 -3.59
C VAL A 95 -9.52 -7.87 -2.73
N CYS A 96 -8.44 -8.09 -1.97
CA CYS A 96 -8.34 -9.25 -1.11
C CYS A 96 -9.42 -9.22 -0.02
N PHE A 97 -9.67 -8.05 0.58
CA PHE A 97 -10.75 -7.89 1.54
C PHE A 97 -12.12 -8.22 0.94
N THR A 98 -12.44 -7.68 -0.24
CA THR A 98 -13.73 -7.90 -0.91
C THR A 98 -13.94 -9.35 -1.38
N LEU A 99 -12.86 -10.08 -1.66
CA LEU A 99 -12.94 -11.46 -2.15
C LEU A 99 -13.11 -12.46 -1.01
N LEU A 100 -12.62 -12.13 0.19
CA LEU A 100 -12.63 -13.00 1.37
C LEU A 100 -13.76 -12.69 2.37
N PHE A 101 -14.40 -11.53 2.28
CA PHE A 101 -15.48 -11.05 3.16
C PHE A 101 -16.71 -10.60 2.37
#